data_AF-A0A383V8W8-F1
#
_entry.id   AF-A0A383V8W8-F1
#
_cell.length_a   1.000
_cell.length_b   1.000
_cell.length_c   1.000
_cell.angle_alpha   90.00
_cell.angle_beta   90.00
_cell.angle_gamma   90.00
#
_symmetry.space_group_name_H-M   'P 1'
#
loop_
_entity.id
_entity.type
_entity.pdbx_description
1 polymer ?
#
loop_
_entity_poly.entity_id
_entity_poly.type
_entity_poly.pdbx_seq_one_letter_code
_entity_poly.pdbx_strand_id
1 'polypeptide(L)'
;VHRGFLASFNDVVQPTASGKYDALREARDALMGTGVLPARVIVTGHSLGAALATLGAFWLKTIMPSVTVECWAFASPRVGNKEFAEVFASTVDSCFRFTHKNDVVPAVPASPFWVHVRQPVLLLEPGRNTYGHQLPTAMPAGSRYRAILGDRPRPGAYASVGDHSMDLYLAALEDAARARSGSAALA
;
A
#
# COMPACT_ATOMS: atom_id res chain seq x y z
N VAL A 1 -14.52 -5.65 1.32
CA VAL A 1 -13.39 -5.00 2.03
C VAL A 1 -13.14 -5.70 3.36
N HIS A 2 -11.89 -5.82 3.82
CA HIS A 2 -11.53 -6.49 5.08
C HIS A 2 -12.04 -5.71 6.29
N ARG A 3 -12.80 -6.39 7.18
CA ARG A 3 -13.49 -5.72 8.31
C ARG A 3 -12.51 -5.00 9.25
N GLY A 4 -11.36 -5.60 9.52
CA GLY A 4 -10.34 -4.97 10.38
C GLY A 4 -9.75 -3.70 9.77
N PHE A 5 -9.47 -3.70 8.46
CA PHE A 5 -8.93 -2.51 7.80
C PHE A 5 -9.99 -1.41 7.71
N LEU A 6 -11.24 -1.78 7.43
CA LEU A 6 -12.34 -0.83 7.40
C LEU A 6 -12.60 -0.23 8.78
N ALA A 7 -12.56 -1.02 9.86
CA ALA A 7 -12.71 -0.52 11.22
C ALA A 7 -11.60 0.48 11.57
N SER A 8 -10.34 0.11 11.37
CA SER A 8 -9.20 1.01 11.60
C SER A 8 -9.24 2.26 10.72
N PHE A 9 -9.72 2.15 9.49
CA PHE A 9 -9.94 3.32 8.64
C PHE A 9 -11.02 4.22 9.20
N ASN A 10 -12.18 3.67 9.57
CA ASN A 10 -13.29 4.42 10.14
C ASN A 10 -12.89 5.15 11.43
N ASP A 11 -12.05 4.56 12.28
CA ASP A 11 -11.51 5.23 13.47
C ASP A 11 -10.72 6.49 13.12
N VAL A 12 -10.15 6.57 11.91
CA VAL A 12 -9.37 7.72 11.44
C VAL A 12 -10.23 8.76 10.73
N VAL A 13 -11.30 8.36 10.04
CA VAL A 13 -12.15 9.29 9.26
C VAL A 13 -13.38 9.78 10.01
N GLN A 14 -13.86 9.02 10.99
CA GLN A 14 -15.01 9.41 11.80
C GLN A 14 -14.57 10.22 13.02
N PRO A 15 -15.40 11.16 13.51
CA PRO A 15 -15.13 11.86 14.75
C PRO A 15 -14.96 10.85 15.89
N THR A 16 -13.84 10.93 16.58
CA THR A 16 -13.60 10.12 17.78
C THR A 16 -13.85 10.94 19.03
N ALA A 17 -14.34 10.31 20.11
CA ALA A 17 -14.55 11.01 21.37
C ALA A 17 -13.25 11.61 21.96
N SER A 18 -12.09 11.10 21.54
CA SER A 18 -10.77 11.59 21.96
C SER A 18 -10.15 12.62 21.02
N GLY A 19 -10.73 12.87 19.84
CA GLY A 19 -10.18 13.76 18.80
C GLY A 19 -8.84 13.31 18.21
N LYS A 20 -8.33 12.13 18.61
CA LYS A 20 -6.95 11.69 18.33
C LYS A 20 -6.64 11.57 16.83
N TYR A 21 -7.65 11.33 16.00
CA TYR A 21 -7.50 11.15 14.56
C TYR A 21 -8.21 12.24 13.72
N ASP A 22 -8.60 13.34 14.36
CA ASP A 22 -9.29 14.45 13.68
C ASP A 22 -8.39 15.14 12.64
N ALA A 23 -7.07 14.96 12.70
CA ALA A 23 -6.11 15.56 11.77
C ALA A 23 -6.43 15.31 10.28
N LEU A 24 -6.96 14.13 9.93
CA LEU A 24 -7.32 13.82 8.54
C LEU A 24 -8.59 14.56 8.11
N ARG A 25 -9.53 14.73 9.05
CA ARG A 25 -10.74 15.54 8.88
C ARG A 25 -10.40 17.02 8.79
N GLU A 26 -9.53 17.51 9.66
CA GLU A 26 -9.04 18.90 9.67
C GLU A 26 -8.28 19.21 8.39
N ALA A 27 -7.41 18.32 7.93
CA ALA A 27 -6.73 18.47 6.65
C ALA A 27 -7.73 18.52 5.48
N ARG A 28 -8.76 17.64 5.47
CA ARG A 28 -9.84 17.70 4.49
C ARG A 28 -10.60 19.03 4.56
N ASP A 29 -11.00 19.45 5.75
CA ASP A 29 -11.80 20.66 5.96
C ASP A 29 -10.99 21.92 5.62
N ALA A 30 -9.69 21.92 5.89
CA ALA A 30 -8.78 22.97 5.44
C ALA A 30 -8.66 22.99 3.92
N LEU A 31 -8.49 21.82 3.28
CA LEU A 31 -8.42 21.72 1.82
C LEU A 31 -9.72 22.20 1.16
N MET A 32 -10.88 21.81 1.68
CA MET A 32 -12.18 22.21 1.14
C MET A 32 -12.57 23.65 1.49
N GLY A 33 -12.18 24.14 2.68
CA GLY A 33 -12.57 25.46 3.20
C GLY A 33 -11.81 26.63 2.58
N THR A 34 -10.65 26.40 1.98
CA THR A 34 -9.87 27.45 1.29
C THR A 34 -10.44 27.83 -0.08
N GLY A 35 -11.36 27.04 -0.64
CA GLY A 35 -11.87 27.20 -2.01
C GLY A 35 -10.84 26.86 -3.10
N VAL A 36 -9.62 26.48 -2.74
CA VAL A 36 -8.55 26.08 -3.65
C VAL A 36 -8.13 24.65 -3.32
N LEU A 37 -8.62 23.71 -4.12
CA LEU A 37 -8.23 22.31 -3.98
C LEU A 37 -6.82 22.08 -4.58
N PRO A 38 -6.04 21.15 -4.02
CA PRO A 38 -4.77 20.77 -4.61
C PRO A 38 -5.01 20.10 -5.97
N ALA A 39 -4.12 20.31 -6.93
CA ALA A 39 -4.18 19.61 -8.21
C ALA A 39 -4.00 18.09 -8.05
N ARG A 40 -3.18 17.68 -7.06
CA ARG A 40 -2.81 16.28 -6.84
C ARG A 40 -2.64 15.97 -5.36
N VAL A 41 -3.12 14.80 -4.95
CA VAL A 41 -2.95 14.23 -3.60
C VAL A 41 -2.37 12.84 -3.72
N ILE A 42 -1.28 12.58 -2.98
CA ILE A 42 -0.67 11.25 -2.88
C ILE A 42 -0.99 10.68 -1.51
N VAL A 43 -1.60 9.51 -1.48
CA VAL A 43 -1.88 8.74 -0.27
C VAL A 43 -0.90 7.59 -0.21
N THR A 44 -0.15 7.49 0.87
CA THR A 44 0.90 6.47 1.00
C THR A 44 0.83 5.78 2.34
N GLY A 45 1.37 4.57 2.39
CA GLY A 45 1.48 3.81 3.63
C GLY A 45 2.22 2.50 3.44
N HIS A 46 2.64 1.94 4.57
CA HIS A 46 3.33 0.65 4.65
C HIS A 46 2.50 -0.34 5.47
N SER A 47 2.47 -1.63 5.10
CA SER A 47 1.79 -2.68 5.85
C SER A 47 0.29 -2.40 6.04
N LEU A 48 -0.22 -2.41 7.28
CA LEU A 48 -1.56 -1.93 7.63
C LEU A 48 -1.82 -0.53 7.07
N GLY A 49 -0.84 0.38 7.17
CA GLY A 49 -0.95 1.73 6.61
C GLY A 49 -1.16 1.74 5.11
N ALA A 50 -0.63 0.76 4.36
CA ALA A 50 -0.86 0.63 2.93
C ALA A 50 -2.30 0.17 2.61
N ALA A 51 -2.89 -0.66 3.47
CA ALA A 51 -4.31 -1.01 3.38
C ALA A 51 -5.20 0.20 3.65
N LEU A 52 -4.87 0.99 4.68
CA LEU A 52 -5.57 2.24 5.00
C LEU A 52 -5.39 3.28 3.90
N ALA A 53 -4.20 3.39 3.30
CA ALA A 53 -3.94 4.27 2.16
C ALA A 53 -4.80 3.91 0.94
N THR A 54 -5.01 2.62 0.69
CA THR A 54 -5.91 2.15 -0.38
C THR A 54 -7.35 2.59 -0.11
N LEU A 55 -7.86 2.43 1.12
CA LEU A 55 -9.21 2.89 1.48
C LEU A 55 -9.31 4.43 1.45
N GLY A 56 -8.27 5.12 1.91
CA GLY A 56 -8.18 6.58 1.94
C GLY A 56 -8.15 7.19 0.54
N ALA A 57 -7.39 6.62 -0.39
CA ALA A 57 -7.36 7.08 -1.78
C ALA A 57 -8.73 6.97 -2.44
N PHE A 58 -9.43 5.86 -2.23
CA PHE A 58 -10.78 5.66 -2.73
C PHE A 58 -11.77 6.67 -2.13
N TRP A 59 -11.72 6.86 -0.81
CA TRP A 59 -12.57 7.82 -0.11
C TRP A 59 -12.31 9.25 -0.57
N LEU A 60 -11.05 9.69 -0.60
CA LEU A 60 -10.66 11.05 -1.03
C LEU A 60 -11.12 11.34 -2.45
N LYS A 61 -10.93 10.39 -3.37
CA LYS A 61 -11.37 10.56 -4.76
C LYS A 61 -12.89 10.65 -4.89
N THR A 62 -13.63 9.94 -4.03
CA THR A 62 -15.09 10.01 -3.99
C THR A 62 -15.60 11.38 -3.54
N ILE A 63 -14.93 12.00 -2.55
CA ILE A 63 -15.34 13.30 -2.00
C ILE A 63 -14.74 14.50 -2.75
N MET A 64 -13.64 14.31 -3.49
CA MET A 64 -12.95 15.34 -4.28
C MET A 64 -12.70 14.83 -5.71
N PRO A 65 -13.74 14.69 -6.54
CA PRO A 65 -13.62 14.07 -7.87
C PRO A 65 -12.73 14.85 -8.84
N SER A 66 -12.60 16.17 -8.67
CA SER A 66 -11.75 17.03 -9.49
C SER A 66 -10.26 16.96 -9.16
N VAL A 67 -9.89 16.37 -8.03
CA VAL A 67 -8.50 16.22 -7.59
C VAL A 67 -7.92 14.94 -8.17
N THR A 68 -6.68 14.99 -8.65
CA THR A 68 -5.94 13.78 -9.01
C THR A 68 -5.47 13.08 -7.73
N VAL A 69 -5.90 11.84 -7.51
CA VAL A 69 -5.57 11.04 -6.33
C VAL A 69 -4.73 9.84 -6.73
N GLU A 70 -3.57 9.71 -6.11
CA GLU A 70 -2.68 8.57 -6.29
C GLU A 70 -2.49 7.80 -4.99
N CYS A 71 -2.41 6.48 -5.09
CA CYS A 71 -2.10 5.60 -3.96
C CYS A 71 -0.71 4.98 -4.13
N TRP A 72 0.17 5.11 -3.14
CA TRP A 72 1.51 4.52 -3.15
C TRP A 72 1.60 3.54 -1.98
N ALA A 73 1.42 2.26 -2.25
CA ALA A 73 1.17 1.24 -1.23
C ALA A 73 2.38 0.31 -1.10
N PHE A 74 3.10 0.40 0.01
CA PHE A 74 4.27 -0.42 0.31
C PHE A 74 3.89 -1.64 1.14
N ALA A 75 4.34 -2.83 0.75
CA ALA A 75 4.06 -4.06 1.47
C ALA A 75 2.56 -4.29 1.75
N SER A 76 1.70 -3.89 0.80
CA SER A 76 0.26 -3.79 1.04
C SER A 76 -0.42 -5.17 1.06
N PRO A 77 -1.18 -5.53 2.11
CA PRO A 77 -2.01 -6.72 2.09
C PRO A 77 -3.21 -6.55 1.14
N ARG A 78 -3.91 -7.64 0.82
CA ARG A 78 -5.15 -7.58 0.02
C ARG A 78 -6.26 -6.91 0.82
N VAL A 79 -6.82 -5.83 0.27
CA VAL A 79 -7.77 -4.96 1.00
C VAL A 79 -9.23 -5.39 0.81
N GLY A 80 -9.57 -5.94 -0.35
CA GLY A 80 -10.96 -6.24 -0.70
C GLY A 80 -11.13 -7.44 -1.62
N ASN A 81 -12.39 -7.67 -1.96
CA ASN A 81 -12.84 -8.64 -2.94
C ASN A 81 -12.74 -8.07 -4.37
N LYS A 82 -13.13 -8.88 -5.35
CA LYS A 82 -13.05 -8.54 -6.77
C LYS A 82 -13.85 -7.29 -7.10
N GLU A 83 -15.05 -7.19 -6.56
CA GLU A 83 -15.97 -6.08 -6.77
C GLU A 83 -15.34 -4.76 -6.27
N PHE A 84 -14.72 -4.78 -5.08
CA PHE A 84 -14.00 -3.61 -4.58
C PHE A 84 -12.79 -3.26 -5.47
N ALA A 85 -12.02 -4.25 -5.91
CA ALA A 85 -10.85 -4.00 -6.76
C ALA A 85 -11.23 -3.40 -8.12
N GLU A 86 -12.37 -3.78 -8.67
CA GLU A 86 -12.90 -3.23 -9.94
C GLU A 86 -13.38 -1.80 -9.77
N VAL A 87 -14.18 -1.53 -8.74
CA VAL A 87 -14.67 -0.17 -8.44
C VAL A 87 -13.52 0.76 -8.06
N PHE A 88 -12.51 0.27 -7.33
CA PHE A 88 -11.32 1.04 -7.03
C PHE A 88 -10.59 1.45 -8.30
N ALA A 89 -10.37 0.50 -9.21
CA ALA A 89 -9.62 0.73 -10.44
C ALA A 89 -10.33 1.69 -11.41
N SER A 90 -11.67 1.78 -11.37
CA SER A 90 -12.43 2.76 -12.15
C SER A 90 -12.55 4.13 -11.49
N THR A 91 -12.23 4.25 -10.20
CA THR A 91 -12.42 5.48 -9.42
C THR A 91 -11.12 6.24 -9.21
N VAL A 92 -10.08 5.56 -8.70
CA VAL A 92 -8.80 6.19 -8.32
C VAL A 92 -7.87 6.31 -9.52
N ASP A 93 -7.26 7.49 -9.71
CA ASP A 93 -6.49 7.81 -10.92
C ASP A 93 -5.25 6.92 -11.09
N SER A 94 -4.51 6.67 -10.01
CA SER A 94 -3.40 5.71 -10.01
C SER A 94 -3.11 5.11 -8.64
N CYS A 95 -2.47 3.94 -8.62
CA CYS A 95 -2.16 3.13 -7.47
C CYS A 95 -0.91 2.29 -7.72
N PHE A 96 0.24 2.74 -7.24
CA PHE A 96 1.49 2.00 -7.32
C PHE A 96 1.62 1.09 -6.10
N ARG A 97 1.91 -0.19 -6.34
CA ARG A 97 2.12 -1.16 -5.26
C ARG A 97 3.54 -1.64 -5.28
N PHE A 98 4.22 -1.47 -4.16
CA PHE A 98 5.60 -1.85 -3.98
C PHE A 98 5.64 -3.10 -3.12
N THR A 99 6.40 -4.10 -3.55
CA THR A 99 6.57 -5.37 -2.83
C THR A 99 8.01 -5.81 -2.85
N HIS A 100 8.42 -6.60 -1.87
CA HIS A 100 9.75 -7.22 -1.79
C HIS A 100 9.61 -8.76 -1.90
N LYS A 101 10.59 -9.43 -2.51
CA LYS A 101 10.47 -10.84 -2.97
C LYS A 101 10.07 -11.83 -1.87
N ASN A 102 10.56 -11.61 -0.66
CA ASN A 102 10.34 -12.50 0.49
C ASN A 102 9.32 -11.92 1.50
N ASP A 103 8.70 -10.80 1.17
CA ASP A 103 7.65 -10.21 2.00
C ASP A 103 6.36 -11.01 1.84
N VAL A 104 5.87 -11.52 2.96
CA VAL A 104 4.69 -12.37 3.02
C VAL A 104 3.39 -11.56 3.13
N VAL A 105 3.46 -10.31 3.58
CA VAL A 105 2.27 -9.47 3.84
C VAL A 105 1.45 -9.21 2.57
N PRO A 106 2.05 -8.95 1.39
CA PRO A 106 1.30 -8.84 0.15
C PRO A 106 0.56 -10.12 -0.28
N ALA A 107 0.90 -11.27 0.30
CA ALA A 107 0.24 -12.54 0.01
C ALA A 107 -0.95 -12.85 0.94
N VAL A 108 -1.28 -11.95 1.88
CA VAL A 108 -2.44 -12.11 2.80
C VAL A 108 -3.45 -10.96 2.66
N PRO A 109 -4.74 -11.19 2.96
CA PRO A 109 -5.40 -12.49 3.13
C PRO A 109 -5.44 -13.29 1.82
N ALA A 110 -5.41 -14.62 1.87
CA ALA A 110 -5.21 -15.49 0.69
C ALA A 110 -6.35 -15.42 -0.36
N SER A 111 -5.99 -15.63 -1.64
CA SER A 111 -6.92 -15.87 -2.76
C SER A 111 -7.82 -17.10 -2.49
N PRO A 112 -9.04 -17.21 -3.07
CA PRO A 112 -9.65 -16.37 -4.11
C PRO A 112 -10.58 -15.26 -3.64
N PHE A 113 -10.94 -15.23 -2.36
CA PHE A 113 -11.92 -14.27 -1.84
C PHE A 113 -11.36 -12.85 -1.68
N TRP A 114 -10.04 -12.72 -1.70
CA TRP A 114 -9.31 -11.47 -1.56
C TRP A 114 -8.44 -11.25 -2.78
N VAL A 115 -8.57 -10.08 -3.39
CA VAL A 115 -7.77 -9.68 -4.54
C VAL A 115 -7.15 -8.32 -4.31
N HIS A 116 -6.02 -8.09 -4.96
CA HIS A 116 -5.42 -6.78 -4.99
C HIS A 116 -6.18 -5.87 -5.95
N VAL A 117 -6.16 -4.57 -5.67
CA VAL A 117 -6.60 -3.55 -6.63
C VAL A 117 -5.71 -3.65 -7.88
N ARG A 118 -6.34 -3.63 -9.07
CA ARG A 118 -5.69 -3.97 -10.33
C ARG A 118 -4.81 -2.81 -10.82
N GLN A 119 -3.54 -2.81 -10.46
CA GLN A 119 -2.55 -1.79 -10.83
C GLN A 119 -1.10 -2.31 -10.74
N PRO A 120 -0.11 -1.63 -11.37
CA PRO A 120 1.25 -2.13 -11.48
C PRO A 120 1.91 -2.44 -10.14
N VAL A 121 2.59 -3.57 -10.11
CA VAL A 121 3.42 -4.02 -9.00
C VAL A 121 4.87 -3.76 -9.35
N LEU A 122 5.53 -3.04 -8.47
CA LEU A 122 6.97 -2.87 -8.50
C LEU A 122 7.55 -3.84 -7.46
N LEU A 123 8.22 -4.87 -7.96
CA LEU A 123 9.06 -5.71 -7.13
C LEU A 123 10.37 -4.95 -6.93
N LEU A 124 10.63 -4.56 -5.69
CA LEU A 124 11.81 -3.84 -5.30
C LEU A 124 12.87 -4.83 -4.80
N GLU A 125 14.03 -4.82 -5.45
CA GLU A 125 15.22 -5.57 -5.06
C GLU A 125 16.44 -4.67 -5.33
N PRO A 126 17.41 -4.55 -4.42
CA PRO A 126 18.66 -3.85 -4.71
C PRO A 126 19.26 -4.32 -6.04
N GLY A 127 19.53 -3.40 -6.96
CA GLY A 127 20.04 -3.66 -8.30
C GLY A 127 19.08 -4.32 -9.30
N ARG A 128 17.84 -4.68 -8.92
CA ARG A 128 16.94 -5.48 -9.78
C ARG A 128 15.45 -5.18 -9.60
N ASN A 129 15.08 -3.91 -9.68
CA ASN A 129 13.67 -3.51 -9.65
C ASN A 129 12.93 -3.96 -10.92
N THR A 130 11.78 -4.62 -10.78
CA THR A 130 10.96 -5.08 -11.93
C THR A 130 9.54 -4.52 -11.87
N TYR A 131 9.03 -4.09 -13.03
CA TYR A 131 7.68 -3.54 -13.19
C TYR A 131 6.73 -4.59 -13.78
N GLY A 132 5.48 -4.60 -13.32
CA GLY A 132 4.44 -5.50 -13.83
C GLY A 132 4.48 -6.91 -13.24
N HIS A 133 5.16 -7.10 -12.11
CA HIS A 133 5.27 -8.41 -11.47
C HIS A 133 3.91 -8.89 -10.93
N GLN A 134 3.53 -10.13 -11.21
CA GLN A 134 2.31 -10.70 -10.62
C GLN A 134 2.62 -11.23 -9.22
N LEU A 135 1.96 -10.68 -8.20
CA LEU A 135 2.14 -11.19 -6.83
C LEU A 135 1.62 -12.62 -6.70
N PRO A 136 2.27 -13.46 -5.86
CA PRO A 136 1.77 -14.79 -5.54
C PRO A 136 0.31 -14.69 -5.07
N THR A 137 -0.57 -15.50 -5.66
CA THR A 137 -1.99 -15.57 -5.29
C THR A 137 -2.19 -16.41 -4.03
N ALA A 138 -1.30 -17.38 -3.79
CA ALA A 138 -1.25 -18.23 -2.61
C ALA A 138 0.03 -17.99 -1.80
N MET A 139 -0.03 -18.30 -0.51
CA MET A 139 1.16 -18.38 0.33
C MET A 139 2.02 -19.57 -0.10
N PRO A 140 3.36 -19.47 -0.14
CA PRO A 140 4.22 -20.60 -0.39
C PRO A 140 3.98 -21.72 0.65
N ALA A 141 4.03 -22.98 0.20
CA ALA A 141 3.88 -24.13 1.09
C ALA A 141 4.99 -24.11 2.17
N GLY A 142 4.59 -24.09 3.44
CA GLY A 142 5.52 -23.97 4.59
C GLY A 142 5.59 -22.59 5.23
N SER A 143 5.05 -21.54 4.60
CA SER A 143 4.86 -20.22 5.21
C SER A 143 3.74 -20.29 6.24
N ARG A 144 4.07 -20.67 7.48
CA ARG A 144 3.08 -20.75 8.57
C ARG A 144 2.76 -19.34 9.08
N TYR A 145 1.46 -19.07 9.22
CA TYR A 145 0.82 -17.88 9.82
C TYR A 145 1.52 -17.31 11.08
N ARG A 146 2.28 -18.17 11.78
CA ARG A 146 2.97 -17.93 13.05
C ARG A 146 4.02 -16.82 13.00
N ALA A 147 4.68 -16.59 11.86
CA ALA A 147 5.67 -15.52 11.74
C ALA A 147 5.05 -14.11 11.75
N ILE A 148 3.82 -13.96 11.23
CA ILE A 148 3.06 -12.69 11.24
C ILE A 148 2.54 -12.36 12.66
N LEU A 149 2.46 -13.35 13.54
CA LEU A 149 1.96 -13.24 14.92
C LEU A 149 3.07 -13.10 15.99
N GLY A 150 4.33 -12.90 15.60
CA GLY A 150 5.41 -12.52 16.52
C GLY A 150 6.41 -13.61 16.92
N ASP A 151 6.35 -14.82 16.37
CA ASP A 151 7.42 -15.82 16.57
C ASP A 151 8.60 -15.57 15.61
N ARG A 152 9.84 -15.55 16.13
CA ARG A 152 11.05 -15.43 15.30
C ARG A 152 11.15 -16.61 14.31
N PRO A 153 11.38 -16.37 13.00
CA PRO A 153 11.51 -17.45 12.03
C PRO A 153 12.78 -18.28 12.27
N ARG A 154 12.73 -19.57 11.93
CA ARG A 154 13.91 -20.46 11.94
C ARG A 154 14.88 -20.05 10.82
N PRO A 155 16.20 -20.18 11.02
CA PRO A 155 17.18 -19.96 9.94
C PRO A 155 16.83 -20.84 8.73
N GLY A 156 16.69 -20.24 7.55
CA GLY A 156 16.37 -20.94 6.29
C GLY A 156 14.88 -21.05 5.92
N ALA A 157 13.95 -20.49 6.71
CA ALA A 157 12.55 -20.39 6.31
C ALA A 157 12.32 -19.18 5.39
N TYR A 158 12.04 -19.45 4.11
CA TYR A 158 11.65 -18.46 3.10
C TYR A 158 10.25 -17.90 3.39
N ALA A 159 10.17 -16.85 4.22
CA ALA A 159 9.08 -15.88 4.40
C ALA A 159 9.25 -15.29 5.81
N SER A 160 9.71 -14.04 5.91
CA SER A 160 10.07 -13.42 7.19
C SER A 160 9.44 -12.03 7.29
N VAL A 161 8.94 -11.67 8.48
CA VAL A 161 8.59 -10.27 8.82
C VAL A 161 9.83 -9.36 8.75
N GLY A 162 11.04 -9.93 8.77
CA GLY A 162 12.27 -9.17 8.53
C GLY A 162 12.32 -8.51 7.15
N ASP A 163 11.75 -9.15 6.12
CA ASP A 163 11.67 -8.59 4.76
C ASP A 163 10.50 -7.60 4.57
N HIS A 164 9.74 -7.38 5.64
CA HIS A 164 8.64 -6.42 5.73
C HIS A 164 9.09 -5.07 6.32
N SER A 165 10.40 -4.84 6.52
CA SER A 165 10.87 -3.52 6.97
C SER A 165 10.88 -2.53 5.81
N MET A 166 10.39 -1.31 6.07
CA MET A 166 10.46 -0.19 5.11
C MET A 166 11.90 0.14 4.70
N ASP A 167 12.90 -0.15 5.53
CA ASP A 167 14.31 0.10 5.22
C ASP A 167 14.75 -0.64 3.94
N LEU A 168 14.25 -1.86 3.73
CA LEU A 168 14.57 -2.66 2.53
C LEU A 168 13.92 -2.07 1.28
N TYR A 169 12.68 -1.58 1.42
CA TYR A 169 11.97 -0.89 0.35
C TYR A 169 12.68 0.41 -0.03
N LEU A 170 13.15 1.18 0.95
CA LEU A 170 13.90 2.43 0.73
C LEU A 170 15.26 2.16 0.09
N ALA A 171 16.02 1.20 0.60
CA ALA A 171 17.33 0.85 0.05
C ALA A 171 17.24 0.49 -1.45
N ALA A 172 16.22 -0.29 -1.84
CA ALA A 172 16.00 -0.66 -3.23
C ALA A 172 15.56 0.52 -4.12
N LEU A 173 14.80 1.49 -3.57
CA LEU A 173 14.43 2.71 -4.28
C LEU A 173 15.63 3.65 -4.47
N GLU A 174 16.42 3.85 -3.42
CA GLU A 174 17.62 4.69 -3.47
C GLU A 174 18.65 4.13 -4.45
N ASP A 175 18.80 2.81 -4.47
CA ASP A 175 19.71 2.15 -5.41
C ASP A 175 19.26 2.37 -6.87
N ALA A 176 17.96 2.24 -7.14
CA ALA A 176 17.40 2.61 -8.44
C ALA A 176 17.61 4.08 -8.79
N ALA A 177 17.45 4.99 -7.82
CA ALA A 177 17.65 6.42 -8.03
C ALA A 177 19.12 6.72 -8.38
N ARG A 178 20.07 6.11 -7.67
CA ARG A 178 21.52 6.22 -7.96
C ARG A 178 21.89 5.65 -9.33
N ALA A 179 21.33 4.50 -9.71
CA ALA A 179 21.57 3.93 -11.03
C ALA A 179 21.09 4.85 -12.16
N ARG A 180 19.93 5.51 -11.97
CA ARG A 180 19.39 6.48 -12.93
C ARG A 180 20.21 7.76 -13.01
N SER A 181 20.65 8.32 -11.88
CA SER A 181 21.46 9.54 -11.87
C SER A 181 22.86 9.31 -12.45
N GLY A 182 23.46 8.14 -12.21
CA GLY A 182 24.73 7.74 -12.81
C GLY A 182 24.63 7.55 -14.34
N SER A 183 23.51 7.01 -14.83
CA SER A 183 23.27 6.88 -16.28
C SER A 183 23.02 8.24 -16.96
N ALA A 184 22.50 9.23 -16.24
CA ALA A 184 22.27 10.58 -16.78
C ALA A 184 23.54 11.46 -16.76
N ALA A 185 24.55 11.12 -15.96
CA ALA A 185 25.84 11.81 -15.92
C ALA A 185 26.85 11.32 -16.98
N LEU A 186 26.52 10.25 -17.71
CA LEU A 186 27.35 9.64 -18.77
C LEU A 186 26.78 9.87 -20.19
N ALA A 187 25.75 10.70 -20.34
CA ALA A 187 25.12 11.08 -21.60
C ALA A 187 25.29 12.59 -21.83
#